data_AF-A0A3B0SQ37-F1
#
_entry.id   AF-A0A3B0SQ37-F1
#
_cell.length_a   1.000
_cell.length_b   1.000
_cell.length_c   1.000
_cell.angle_alpha   90.00
_cell.angle_beta   90.00
_cell.angle_gamma   90.00
#
_symmetry.space_group_name_H-M   'P 1'
#
loop_
_entity.id
_entity.type
_entity.pdbx_description
1 polymer ?
#
loop_
_entity_poly.entity_id
_entity_poly.type
_entity_poly.pdbx_seq_one_letter_code
_entity_poly.pdbx_strand_id
1 'polypeptide(L)'
;MSDANSPHSLLAAAQKTFTEPFGAVISLSPEGGDETIHIDGRQTPPVVSIAKAGAKTDCSWRAAPDILLRAISGERSFESVYISGQLSIYGDMSVMARLNLKQAK
;
A
#
# COMPACT_ATOMS: atom_id res chain seq x y z
N MET A 1 1.49 17.86 17.26
CA MET A 1 1.81 17.67 15.83
C MET A 1 1.63 16.20 15.55
N SER A 2 0.70 15.87 14.66
CA SER A 2 -0.03 14.61 14.62
C SER A 2 0.82 13.44 14.10
N ASP A 3 0.84 12.33 14.83
CA ASP A 3 1.45 11.03 14.47
C ASP A 3 0.88 10.40 13.19
N ALA A 4 -0.16 10.99 12.60
CA ALA A 4 -0.95 10.46 11.49
C ALA A 4 -0.18 10.26 10.17
N ASN A 5 0.98 10.90 10.01
CA ASN A 5 1.84 10.78 8.81
C ASN A 5 3.12 9.95 9.06
N SER A 6 3.18 9.20 10.16
CA SER A 6 4.33 8.32 10.43
C SER A 6 4.22 7.00 9.64
N PRO A 7 5.35 6.36 9.27
CA PRO A 7 5.37 5.00 8.71
C PRO A 7 4.58 3.99 9.55
N HIS A 8 4.51 4.19 10.87
CA HIS A 8 3.73 3.36 11.79
C HIS A 8 2.22 3.45 11.55
N SER A 9 1.68 4.63 11.21
CA SER A 9 0.26 4.78 10.85
C SER A 9 -0.07 4.05 9.55
N LEU A 10 0.82 4.12 8.56
CA LEU A 10 0.65 3.41 7.29
C LEU A 10 0.74 1.88 7.48
N LEU A 11 1.65 1.40 8.31
CA LEU A 11 1.76 -0.02 8.67
C LEU A 11 0.45 -0.54 9.30
N ALA A 12 -0.05 0.17 10.32
CA ALA A 12 -1.27 -0.21 11.02
C ALA A 12 -2.50 -0.18 10.10
N ALA A 13 -2.59 0.80 9.20
CA ALA A 13 -3.65 0.87 8.21
C ALA A 13 -3.57 -0.29 7.21
N ALA A 14 -2.38 -0.61 6.69
CA ALA A 14 -2.18 -1.73 5.78
C ALA A 14 -2.56 -3.07 6.43
N GLN A 15 -2.19 -3.31 7.69
CA GLN A 15 -2.58 -4.51 8.43
C GLN A 15 -4.11 -4.68 8.56
N LYS A 16 -4.85 -3.59 8.66
CA LYS A 16 -6.33 -3.61 8.73
C LYS A 16 -6.98 -3.80 7.36
N THR A 17 -6.40 -3.22 6.32
CA THR A 17 -6.97 -3.27 4.96
C THR A 17 -6.71 -4.61 4.29
N PHE A 18 -5.46 -5.09 4.30
CA PHE A 18 -5.04 -6.28 3.55
C PHE A 18 -5.30 -7.56 4.34
N THR A 19 -6.55 -8.01 4.31
CA THR A 19 -7.02 -9.19 5.06
C THR A 19 -7.18 -10.44 4.19
N GLU A 20 -7.32 -10.27 2.89
CA GLU A 20 -7.52 -11.35 1.92
C GLU A 20 -6.26 -11.54 1.05
N PRO A 21 -5.92 -12.77 0.65
CA PRO A 21 -4.80 -13.02 -0.24
C PRO A 21 -5.06 -12.43 -1.64
N PHE A 22 -3.98 -11.99 -2.30
CA PHE A 22 -4.01 -11.45 -3.67
C PHE A 22 -2.86 -11.99 -4.55
N GLY A 23 -2.06 -12.91 -4.02
CA GLY A 23 -1.10 -13.72 -4.79
C GLY A 23 0.17 -12.99 -5.24
N ALA A 24 0.50 -11.85 -4.65
CA ALA A 24 1.68 -11.05 -4.99
C ALA A 24 2.24 -10.30 -3.78
N VAL A 25 3.37 -9.62 -3.96
CA VAL A 25 3.98 -8.71 -2.99
C VAL A 25 3.84 -7.27 -3.47
N ILE A 26 3.22 -6.42 -2.64
CA ILE A 26 3.12 -4.97 -2.86
C ILE A 26 4.05 -4.24 -1.89
N SER A 27 4.76 -3.21 -2.36
CA SER A 27 5.39 -2.21 -1.48
C SER A 27 4.62 -0.88 -1.53
N LEU A 28 4.35 -0.30 -0.36
CA LEU A 28 3.95 1.10 -0.23
C LEU A 28 5.19 1.90 0.13
N SER A 29 5.59 2.82 -0.75
CA SER A 29 6.84 3.58 -0.67
C SER A 29 6.55 5.07 -0.47
N PRO A 30 6.53 5.55 0.79
CA PRO A 30 6.38 6.97 1.07
C PRO A 30 7.52 7.78 0.43
N GLU A 31 7.18 8.90 -0.19
CA GLU A 31 8.18 9.82 -0.73
C GLU A 31 9.07 10.39 0.38
N GLY A 32 10.39 10.43 0.12
CA GLY A 32 11.38 10.97 1.06
C GLY A 32 11.74 10.04 2.22
N GLY A 33 11.20 8.81 2.27
CA GLY A 33 11.54 7.79 3.27
C GLY A 33 12.49 6.71 2.74
N ASP A 34 13.30 6.16 3.65
CA ASP A 34 14.16 5.00 3.38
C ASP A 34 13.47 3.65 3.71
N GLU A 35 12.24 3.73 4.21
CA GLU A 35 11.42 2.60 4.62
C GLU A 35 10.17 2.48 3.76
N THR A 36 9.73 1.25 3.55
CA THR A 36 8.53 0.91 2.77
C THR A 36 7.71 -0.11 3.55
N ILE A 37 6.40 -0.10 3.34
CA ILE A 37 5.52 -1.13 3.89
C ILE A 37 5.41 -2.26 2.87
N HIS A 38 5.89 -3.43 3.22
CA HIS A 38 5.78 -4.65 2.44
C HIS A 38 4.51 -5.40 2.82
N ILE A 39 3.73 -5.79 1.83
CA ILE A 39 2.51 -6.58 1.99
C ILE A 39 2.67 -7.84 1.13
N ASP A 40 2.93 -8.97 1.79
CA ASP A 40 2.99 -10.28 1.14
C ASP A 40 1.61 -10.92 1.12
N GLY A 41 0.87 -10.70 0.03
CA GLY A 41 -0.45 -11.24 -0.23
C GLY A 41 -0.46 -12.66 -0.80
N ARG A 42 0.69 -13.33 -0.89
CA ARG A 42 0.76 -14.76 -1.27
C ARG A 42 0.37 -15.66 -0.09
N GLN A 43 0.34 -15.11 1.12
CA GLN A 43 -0.01 -15.79 2.36
C GLN A 43 -1.44 -15.43 2.79
N THR A 44 -2.02 -16.23 3.68
CA THR A 44 -3.36 -15.99 4.25
C THR A 44 -3.30 -16.15 5.78
N PRO A 45 -3.51 -15.06 6.55
CA PRO A 45 -3.68 -13.68 6.08
C PRO A 45 -2.40 -13.12 5.44
N PRO A 46 -2.49 -12.05 4.62
CA PRO A 46 -1.32 -11.34 4.12
C PRO A 46 -0.39 -10.90 5.26
N VAL A 47 0.93 -11.00 5.04
CA VAL A 47 1.93 -10.55 6.02
C VAL A 47 2.34 -9.12 5.70
N VAL A 48 2.16 -8.21 6.66
CA VAL A 48 2.53 -6.80 6.52
C VAL A 48 3.73 -6.47 7.42
N SER A 49 4.79 -5.90 6.84
CA SER A 49 6.03 -5.56 7.54
C SER A 49 6.67 -4.28 7.01
N ILE A 50 7.67 -3.76 7.74
CA ILE A 50 8.53 -2.68 7.27
C ILE A 50 9.76 -3.31 6.59
N ALA A 51 10.16 -2.77 5.45
CA ALA A 51 11.38 -3.13 4.75
C ALA A 51 12.13 -1.89 4.27
N LYS A 52 13.43 -2.03 3.98
CA LYS A 52 14.21 -0.97 3.33
C LYS A 52 13.68 -0.69 1.93
N ALA A 53 13.74 0.57 1.52
CA ALA A 53 13.41 0.99 0.16
C ALA A 53 14.19 0.18 -0.89
N GLY A 54 13.52 -0.18 -1.99
CA GLY A 54 14.09 -0.96 -3.09
C GLY A 54 14.10 -2.48 -2.87
N ALA A 55 13.53 -2.99 -1.79
CA ALA A 55 13.31 -4.42 -1.65
C ALA A 55 12.40 -4.95 -2.78
N LYS A 56 12.68 -6.19 -3.24
CA LYS A 56 12.01 -6.77 -4.41
C LYS A 56 10.52 -6.99 -4.13
N THR A 57 9.67 -6.40 -4.95
CA THR A 57 8.20 -6.60 -4.95
C THR A 57 7.69 -6.81 -6.37
N ASP A 58 6.46 -7.33 -6.49
CA ASP A 58 5.80 -7.50 -7.79
C ASP A 58 5.18 -6.18 -8.26
N CYS A 59 4.68 -5.39 -7.31
CA CYS A 59 4.13 -4.07 -7.53
C CYS A 59 4.62 -3.08 -6.45
N SER A 60 4.81 -1.82 -6.82
CA SER A 60 5.21 -0.75 -5.89
C SER A 60 4.35 0.48 -6.09
N TRP A 61 3.86 1.04 -4.99
CA TRP A 61 3.05 2.24 -4.91
C TRP A 61 3.90 3.34 -4.31
N ARG A 62 4.03 4.48 -4.98
CA ARG A 62 4.83 5.62 -4.49
C ARG A 62 3.99 6.89 -4.51
N ALA A 63 3.93 7.55 -3.36
CA ALA A 63 3.29 8.84 -3.16
C ALA A 63 3.67 9.41 -1.79
N ALA A 64 3.17 10.61 -1.47
CA ALA A 64 3.18 11.11 -0.10
C ALA A 64 2.43 10.15 0.86
N PRO A 65 2.81 10.08 2.16
CA PRO A 65 2.22 9.14 3.13
C PRO A 65 0.69 9.21 3.24
N ASP A 66 0.14 10.43 3.20
CA ASP A 66 -1.30 10.69 3.27
C ASP A 66 -2.05 10.20 2.02
N ILE A 67 -1.42 10.30 0.86
CA ILE A 67 -1.95 9.75 -0.40
C ILE A 67 -1.94 8.22 -0.37
N LEU A 68 -0.88 7.60 0.17
CA LEU A 68 -0.83 6.14 0.35
C LEU A 68 -1.91 5.65 1.32
N LEU A 69 -2.12 6.35 2.44
CA LEU A 69 -3.21 6.07 3.37
C LEU A 69 -4.58 6.18 2.70
N ARG A 70 -4.79 7.23 1.89
CA ARG A 70 -6.01 7.39 1.10
C ARG A 70 -6.18 6.27 0.08
N ALA A 71 -5.13 5.87 -0.62
CA ALA A 71 -5.16 4.80 -1.61
C ALA A 71 -5.64 3.48 -1.00
N ILE A 72 -5.12 3.10 0.17
CA ILE A 72 -5.50 1.85 0.85
C ILE A 72 -6.83 1.94 1.63
N SER A 73 -7.52 3.09 1.62
CA SER A 73 -8.80 3.26 2.33
C SER A 73 -9.98 2.61 1.61
N GLY A 74 -9.82 2.26 0.33
CA GLY A 74 -10.84 1.59 -0.48
C GLY A 74 -10.63 1.82 -1.98
N GLU A 75 -11.30 0.99 -2.78
CA GLU A 75 -11.15 0.95 -4.25
C GLU A 75 -11.39 2.31 -4.93
N ARG A 76 -12.49 2.99 -4.63
CA ARG A 76 -12.77 4.33 -5.21
C ARG A 76 -11.71 5.36 -4.84
N SER A 77 -11.18 5.29 -3.62
CA SER A 77 -10.13 6.21 -3.16
C SER A 77 -8.83 5.94 -3.91
N PHE A 78 -8.49 4.67 -4.10
CA PHE A 78 -7.35 4.22 -4.91
C PHE A 78 -7.44 4.74 -6.34
N GLU A 79 -8.55 4.46 -7.03
CA GLU A 79 -8.76 4.92 -8.42
C GLU A 79 -8.64 6.45 -8.53
N SER A 80 -9.24 7.18 -7.58
CA SER A 80 -9.20 8.64 -7.57
C SER A 80 -7.78 9.20 -7.46
N VAL A 81 -6.92 8.66 -6.60
CA VAL A 81 -5.55 9.18 -6.42
C VAL A 81 -4.60 8.71 -7.53
N TYR A 82 -4.89 7.56 -8.14
CA TYR A 82 -4.14 7.07 -9.31
C TYR A 82 -4.45 7.92 -10.55
N ILE A 83 -5.74 8.11 -10.89
CA ILE A 83 -6.16 8.87 -12.07
C ILE A 83 -5.73 10.35 -11.97
N SER A 84 -5.71 10.93 -10.77
CA SER A 84 -5.25 12.31 -10.55
C SER A 84 -3.71 12.47 -10.64
N GLY A 85 -2.97 11.38 -10.79
CA GLY A 85 -1.49 11.39 -10.84
C GLY A 85 -0.81 11.57 -9.49
N GLN A 86 -1.56 11.52 -8.38
CA GLN A 86 -1.00 11.64 -7.04
C GLN A 86 -0.36 10.33 -6.56
N LEU A 87 -0.74 9.20 -7.14
CA LEU A 87 -0.18 7.87 -6.87
C LEU A 87 0.55 7.34 -8.10
N SER A 88 1.83 7.07 -7.97
CA SER A 88 2.62 6.36 -8.98
C SER A 88 2.65 4.85 -8.69
N ILE A 89 2.42 4.03 -9.70
CA ILE A 89 2.49 2.56 -9.61
C ILE A 89 3.55 2.03 -10.55
N TYR A 90 4.39 1.12 -10.04
CA TYR A 90 5.47 0.47 -10.78
C TYR A 90 5.33 -1.05 -10.67
N GLY A 91 5.78 -1.79 -11.70
CA GLY A 91 5.76 -3.25 -11.74
C GLY A 91 4.48 -3.84 -12.37
N ASP A 92 4.06 -5.01 -11.90
CA ASP A 92 2.90 -5.74 -12.41
C ASP A 92 1.58 -5.12 -11.92
N MET A 93 0.98 -4.29 -12.77
CA MET A 93 -0.32 -3.66 -12.50
C MET A 93 -1.48 -4.67 -12.44
N SER A 94 -1.33 -5.89 -12.96
CA SER A 94 -2.39 -6.91 -12.87
C SER A 94 -2.67 -7.34 -11.43
N VAL A 95 -1.73 -7.08 -10.51
CA VAL A 95 -1.94 -7.27 -9.06
C VAL A 95 -3.09 -6.40 -8.55
N MET A 96 -3.27 -5.19 -9.11
CA MET A 96 -4.32 -4.25 -8.66
C MET A 96 -5.72 -4.79 -8.90
N ALA A 97 -5.93 -5.47 -10.04
CA ALA A 97 -7.20 -6.09 -10.38
C ALA A 97 -7.60 -7.25 -9.44
N ARG A 98 -6.65 -7.76 -8.64
CA ARG A 98 -6.87 -8.85 -7.68
C ARG A 98 -7.12 -8.33 -6.26
N LEU A 99 -6.97 -7.03 -6.03
CA LEU A 99 -7.13 -6.44 -4.71
C LEU A 99 -8.60 -6.29 -4.35
N ASN A 100 -8.97 -6.79 -3.17
CA ASN A 100 -10.26 -6.50 -2.55
C ASN A 100 -10.04 -5.54 -1.37
N LEU A 101 -9.92 -4.24 -1.68
CA LEU A 101 -9.72 -3.19 -0.68
C LEU A 101 -11.06 -2.90 0.01
N LYS A 102 -11.35 -3.64 1.09
CA LYS A 102 -12.51 -3.36 1.93
C LYS A 102 -12.34 -1.96 2.54
N GLN A 103 -13.40 -1.15 2.52
CA GLN A 103 -13.39 0.11 3.27
C GLN A 103 -13.10 -0.18 4.74
N ALA A 104 -12.06 0.46 5.28
CA ALA A 104 -11.83 0.47 6.72
C ALA A 104 -13.04 1.17 7.36
N LYS A 105 -13.87 0.41 8.09
CA LYS A 105 -14.98 0.95 8.90
C LYS A 105 -14.45 1.74 10.09
#